data_AF-I3VKC5-F1
#
_entry.id   AF-I3VKC5-F1
#
_cell.length_a   1.000
_cell.length_b   1.000
_cell.length_c   1.000
_cell.angle_alpha   90.00
_cell.angle_beta   90.00
_cell.angle_gamma   90.00
#
_symmetry.space_group_name_H-M   'P 1'
#
loop_
_entity.id
_entity.type
_entity.pdbx_description
1 polymer ?
#
loop_
_entity_poly.entity_id
_entity_poly.type
_entity_poly.pdbx_seq_one_letter_code
_entity_poly.pdbx_strand_id
1 'polypeptide(L)'
;MSATPDVMTAFTSGLADINLDESGTARRGANAAGMKSASATIYDMAATLSGHGALWNWGMHDPALAEEIRARVPGFGEPWTDGFSEQLYFLALRELPIALDDYAGRHVLEVGCGMGEGLNFLSRIAPGARMTGLDLSPKAVARATATLSRGDDLTFVHGDAEELPFEDASVDVLVNIESSHTYPDLGAFLAEAARVLRPGGFLSHIDVYTRQRTQTMQRTAEATDGLEWTADHDISDRVRAAVRRRMAPGSHFRTTLGKQRMNPLVRQIAAHSQILMFGGMFAGYRPPPAIKALGKLGIVPWMSGLPMESYRHRIAVRR
;
A
#
# COMPACT_ATOMS: atom_id res chain seq x y z
N MET A 1 18.50 18.27 13.65
CA MET A 1 17.86 18.66 12.37
C MET A 1 18.67 18.20 11.14
N SER A 2 19.30 17.02 11.12
CA SER A 2 20.19 16.62 10.00
C SER A 2 20.05 15.18 9.49
N ALA A 3 18.99 14.44 9.83
CA ALA A 3 18.83 13.04 9.38
C ALA A 3 17.89 12.85 8.17
N THR A 4 17.05 13.85 7.86
CA THR A 4 16.00 13.73 6.84
C THR A 4 16.53 13.64 5.39
N PRO A 5 17.57 14.40 4.98
CA PRO A 5 18.09 14.32 3.61
C PRO A 5 18.67 12.94 3.26
N ASP A 6 19.41 12.33 4.20
CA ASP A 6 20.03 11.01 3.99
C ASP A 6 18.98 9.90 3.92
N VAL A 7 17.96 9.94 4.79
CA VAL A 7 16.83 9.00 4.76
C VAL A 7 16.06 9.11 3.44
N MET A 8 15.75 10.33 3.00
CA MET A 8 15.06 10.55 1.72
C MET A 8 15.90 10.04 0.55
N THR A 9 17.20 10.30 0.55
CA THR A 9 18.12 9.82 -0.50
C THR A 9 18.17 8.29 -0.53
N ALA A 10 18.33 7.64 0.63
CA ALA A 10 18.33 6.18 0.73
C ALA A 10 17.02 5.57 0.20
N PHE A 11 15.88 6.16 0.56
CA PHE A 11 14.56 5.75 0.07
C PHE A 11 14.39 5.95 -1.44
N THR A 12 14.74 7.13 -1.99
CA THR A 12 14.58 7.37 -3.42
C THR A 12 15.53 6.52 -4.26
N SER A 13 16.78 6.37 -3.82
CA SER A 13 17.79 5.63 -4.56
C SER A 13 17.44 4.15 -4.66
N GLY A 14 17.10 3.48 -3.55
CA GLY A 14 16.74 2.08 -3.69
C GLY A 14 15.33 1.85 -4.24
N LEU A 15 14.40 2.81 -4.17
CA LEU A 15 13.16 2.73 -4.96
C LEU A 15 13.47 2.71 -6.45
N ALA A 16 14.41 3.55 -6.91
CA ALA A 16 14.90 3.53 -8.27
C ALA A 16 15.60 2.20 -8.58
N ASP A 17 16.48 1.70 -7.71
CA ASP A 17 17.14 0.40 -7.90
C ASP A 17 16.09 -0.72 -8.06
N ILE A 18 15.12 -0.82 -7.14
CA ILE A 18 14.11 -1.88 -7.15
C ILE A 18 13.17 -1.79 -8.38
N ASN A 19 12.83 -0.58 -8.82
CA ASN A 19 11.80 -0.36 -9.84
C ASN A 19 12.34 -0.01 -11.24
N LEU A 20 13.63 0.28 -11.38
CA LEU A 20 14.26 0.70 -12.64
C LEU A 20 15.54 -0.08 -12.99
N ASP A 21 16.17 -0.80 -12.05
CA ASP A 21 17.37 -1.58 -12.37
C ASP A 21 17.05 -2.77 -13.28
N GLU A 22 17.72 -2.82 -14.43
CA GLU A 22 17.59 -3.86 -15.45
C GLU A 22 18.48 -5.08 -15.16
N SER A 23 19.41 -4.99 -14.21
CA SER A 23 20.37 -6.04 -13.87
C SER A 23 19.72 -7.33 -13.37
N GLY A 24 18.46 -7.25 -12.91
CA GLY A 24 17.70 -8.39 -12.40
C GLY A 24 18.21 -8.97 -11.08
N THR A 25 19.18 -8.31 -10.43
CA THR A 25 19.73 -8.78 -9.16
C THR A 25 19.02 -8.13 -7.98
N ALA A 26 18.16 -8.89 -7.29
CA ALA A 26 17.60 -8.48 -6.00
C ALA A 26 18.75 -8.24 -5.00
N ARG A 27 18.69 -7.12 -4.25
CA ARG A 27 19.72 -6.76 -3.26
C ARG A 27 19.75 -7.80 -2.13
N ARG A 28 20.83 -8.58 -2.05
CA ARG A 28 21.16 -9.37 -0.86
C ARG A 28 22.28 -8.65 -0.07
N GLY A 29 21.96 -7.99 1.04
CA GLY A 29 22.95 -7.43 1.97
C GLY A 29 22.61 -6.08 2.62
N ALA A 30 23.65 -5.38 3.13
CA ALA A 30 23.56 -4.15 3.94
C ALA A 30 22.76 -3.00 3.30
N ASN A 31 22.75 -2.92 1.97
CA ASN A 31 21.96 -1.92 1.26
C ASN A 31 20.44 -2.19 1.29
N ALA A 32 20.00 -3.44 1.47
CA ALA A 32 18.59 -3.79 1.65
C ALA A 32 18.10 -3.36 3.05
N ALA A 33 18.90 -3.60 4.09
CA ALA A 33 18.59 -3.17 5.46
C ALA A 33 18.49 -1.64 5.58
N GLY A 34 19.42 -0.91 4.96
CA GLY A 34 19.36 0.56 4.89
C GLY A 34 18.12 1.08 4.19
N MET A 35 17.71 0.45 3.07
CA MET A 35 16.46 0.76 2.38
C MET A 35 15.23 0.47 3.24
N LYS A 36 15.14 -0.72 3.82
CA LYS A 36 14.02 -1.13 4.69
C LYS A 36 13.80 -0.13 5.82
N SER A 37 14.89 0.29 6.48
CA SER A 37 14.88 1.34 7.51
C SER A 37 14.40 2.70 6.98
N ALA A 38 14.88 3.11 5.79
CA ALA A 38 14.45 4.36 5.16
C ALA A 38 12.96 4.34 4.77
N SER A 39 12.48 3.23 4.20
CA SER A 39 11.08 3.04 3.83
C SER A 39 10.17 3.14 5.05
N ALA A 40 10.47 2.39 6.12
CA ALA A 40 9.71 2.46 7.37
C ALA A 40 9.65 3.90 7.92
N THR A 41 10.77 4.63 7.87
CA THR A 41 10.83 6.01 8.35
C THR A 41 9.98 6.97 7.50
N ILE A 42 10.00 6.85 6.18
CA ILE A 42 9.20 7.72 5.28
C ILE A 42 7.71 7.45 5.47
N TYR A 43 7.30 6.19 5.54
CA TYR A 43 5.90 5.84 5.78
C TYR A 43 5.43 6.22 7.18
N ASP A 44 6.28 6.11 8.22
CA ASP A 44 5.99 6.64 9.57
C ASP A 44 5.72 8.15 9.54
N MET A 45 6.56 8.90 8.82
CA MET A 45 6.39 10.35 8.66
C MET A 45 5.09 10.66 7.91
N ALA A 46 4.80 9.95 6.82
CA ALA A 46 3.58 10.13 6.06
C ALA A 46 2.33 9.83 6.90
N ALA A 47 2.35 8.73 7.66
CA ALA A 47 1.28 8.32 8.54
C ALA A 47 1.04 9.30 9.71
N THR A 48 2.11 9.91 10.22
CA THR A 48 1.99 10.98 11.25
C THR A 48 1.34 12.24 10.66
N LEU A 49 1.61 12.51 9.38
CA LEU A 49 1.06 13.66 8.67
C LEU A 49 -0.35 13.41 8.13
N SER A 50 -0.83 12.17 8.02
CA SER A 50 -2.23 11.86 7.68
C SER A 50 -3.05 11.71 8.96
N GLY A 51 -3.74 12.77 9.37
CA GLY A 51 -4.70 12.67 10.50
C GLY A 51 -5.82 11.66 10.21
N HIS A 52 -6.28 10.92 11.23
CA HIS A 52 -7.45 10.02 11.26
C HIS A 52 -7.89 9.45 9.89
N GLY A 53 -7.03 8.68 9.22
CA GLY A 53 -7.41 7.95 8.03
C GLY A 53 -7.69 8.80 6.77
N ALA A 54 -7.19 10.04 6.69
CA ALA A 54 -7.44 10.92 5.55
C ALA A 54 -6.84 10.44 4.21
N LEU A 55 -5.84 9.56 4.26
CA LEU A 55 -5.24 8.90 3.11
C LEU A 55 -4.53 7.62 3.58
N TRP A 56 -4.90 6.45 3.05
CA TRP A 56 -4.25 5.17 3.35
C TRP A 56 -3.36 4.69 2.21
N ASN A 57 -3.86 4.88 0.99
CA ASN A 57 -3.31 4.42 -0.28
C ASN A 57 -3.86 5.35 -1.39
N TRP A 58 -3.57 5.12 -2.68
CA TRP A 58 -4.12 5.97 -3.76
C TRP A 58 -5.61 5.79 -4.00
N GLY A 59 -6.12 4.64 -3.60
CA GLY A 59 -7.51 4.27 -3.73
C GLY A 59 -7.92 4.05 -5.18
N MET A 60 -9.18 3.71 -5.38
CA MET A 60 -9.78 3.59 -6.70
C MET A 60 -11.17 4.19 -6.70
N HIS A 61 -11.66 4.53 -7.89
CA HIS A 61 -13.00 5.04 -8.07
C HIS A 61 -13.78 4.13 -9.00
N ASP A 62 -14.78 3.48 -8.43
CA ASP A 62 -15.81 2.72 -9.11
C ASP A 62 -17.17 3.02 -8.43
N PRO A 63 -18.08 3.74 -9.11
CA PRO A 63 -19.38 4.08 -8.54
C PRO A 63 -20.20 2.86 -8.07
N ALA A 64 -20.10 1.73 -8.77
CA ALA A 64 -20.86 0.53 -8.43
C ALA A 64 -20.32 -0.12 -7.14
N LEU A 65 -19.00 -0.23 -7.00
CA LEU A 65 -18.40 -0.72 -5.75
C LEU A 65 -18.70 0.22 -4.58
N ALA A 66 -18.72 1.52 -4.81
CA ALA A 66 -19.06 2.48 -3.77
C ALA A 66 -20.51 2.29 -3.26
N GLU A 67 -21.46 1.93 -4.14
CA GLU A 67 -22.83 1.59 -3.73
C GLU A 67 -22.88 0.28 -2.94
N GLU A 68 -22.16 -0.75 -3.39
CA GLU A 68 -22.07 -2.05 -2.69
C GLU A 68 -21.47 -1.89 -1.28
N ILE A 69 -20.40 -1.12 -1.15
CA ILE A 69 -19.78 -0.81 0.15
C ILE A 69 -20.77 -0.10 1.06
N ARG A 70 -21.49 0.91 0.56
CA ARG A 70 -22.49 1.65 1.36
C ARG A 70 -23.64 0.74 1.83
N ALA A 71 -24.06 -0.21 1.00
CA ALA A 71 -25.07 -1.17 1.38
C ALA A 71 -24.59 -2.14 2.47
N ARG A 72 -23.31 -2.52 2.44
CA ARG A 72 -22.71 -3.49 3.38
C ARG A 72 -22.24 -2.86 4.69
N VAL A 73 -21.66 -1.66 4.63
CA VAL A 73 -21.15 -0.94 5.81
C VAL A 73 -21.68 0.52 5.78
N PRO A 74 -22.94 0.75 6.19
CA PRO A 74 -23.55 2.07 6.14
C PRO A 74 -22.74 3.11 6.93
N GLY A 75 -22.49 4.26 6.31
CA GLY A 75 -21.76 5.38 6.92
C GLY A 75 -20.26 5.14 7.13
N PHE A 76 -19.70 4.03 6.63
CA PHE A 76 -18.26 3.82 6.73
C PHE A 76 -17.51 4.95 5.99
N GLY A 77 -16.51 5.51 6.67
CA GLY A 77 -15.69 6.57 6.10
C GLY A 77 -16.34 7.96 6.16
N GLU A 78 -17.62 8.11 6.46
CA GLU A 78 -18.23 9.44 6.55
C GLU A 78 -18.15 10.01 7.98
N PRO A 79 -17.76 11.30 8.17
CA PRO A 79 -17.19 12.25 7.21
C PRO A 79 -15.65 12.25 7.16
N TRP A 80 -14.99 11.16 7.54
CA TRP A 80 -13.56 11.11 7.85
C TRP A 80 -12.65 10.73 6.67
N THR A 81 -13.18 10.04 5.68
CA THR A 81 -12.50 9.57 4.46
C THR A 81 -13.28 9.97 3.22
N ASP A 82 -12.68 9.75 2.05
CA ASP A 82 -13.32 10.00 0.74
C ASP A 82 -13.81 8.73 0.05
N GLY A 83 -13.75 7.58 0.74
CA GLY A 83 -14.22 6.29 0.25
C GLY A 83 -13.36 5.63 -0.84
N PHE A 84 -12.31 6.30 -1.36
CA PHE A 84 -11.52 5.72 -2.47
C PHE A 84 -10.57 4.63 -1.98
N SER A 85 -10.02 4.75 -0.77
CA SER A 85 -9.12 3.75 -0.21
C SER A 85 -9.88 2.46 0.12
N GLU A 86 -11.08 2.62 0.67
CA GLU A 86 -12.04 1.56 0.97
C GLU A 86 -12.43 0.77 -0.27
N GLN A 87 -12.67 1.44 -1.39
CA GLN A 87 -12.97 0.77 -2.66
C GLN A 87 -11.84 -0.16 -3.09
N LEU A 88 -10.58 0.23 -2.88
CA LEU A 88 -9.43 -0.60 -3.23
C LEU A 88 -9.33 -1.83 -2.33
N TYR A 89 -9.51 -1.64 -1.02
CA TYR A 89 -9.54 -2.75 -0.06
C TYR A 89 -10.74 -3.69 -0.30
N PHE A 90 -11.90 -3.13 -0.62
CA PHE A 90 -13.10 -3.91 -0.90
C PHE A 90 -12.88 -4.83 -2.11
N LEU A 91 -12.28 -4.30 -3.19
CA LEU A 91 -11.92 -5.07 -4.37
C LEU A 91 -11.04 -6.29 -4.02
N ALA A 92 -10.10 -6.14 -3.08
CA ALA A 92 -9.15 -7.20 -2.70
C ALA A 92 -9.82 -8.48 -2.17
N LEU A 93 -10.95 -8.36 -1.45
CA LEU A 93 -11.72 -9.53 -1.03
C LEU A 93 -12.84 -9.86 -2.01
N ARG A 94 -13.44 -8.84 -2.65
CA ARG A 94 -14.63 -9.00 -3.50
C ARG A 94 -14.40 -9.85 -4.74
N GLU A 95 -13.21 -9.79 -5.33
CA GLU A 95 -12.85 -10.56 -6.54
C GLU A 95 -12.33 -11.97 -6.23
N LEU A 96 -12.15 -12.31 -4.95
CA LEU A 96 -11.81 -13.68 -4.58
C LEU A 96 -13.03 -14.58 -4.76
N PRO A 97 -12.85 -15.88 -5.08
CA PRO A 97 -13.95 -16.83 -5.18
C PRO A 97 -14.44 -17.29 -3.79
N ILE A 98 -14.61 -16.35 -2.87
CA ILE A 98 -15.14 -16.51 -1.52
C ILE A 98 -16.20 -15.43 -1.35
N ALA A 99 -17.46 -15.81 -1.08
CA ALA A 99 -18.48 -14.81 -0.80
C ALA A 99 -18.09 -14.02 0.46
N LEU A 100 -18.37 -12.71 0.49
CA LEU A 100 -17.98 -11.87 1.62
C LEU A 100 -18.61 -12.31 2.97
N ASP A 101 -19.69 -13.08 2.92
CA ASP A 101 -20.36 -13.68 4.09
C ASP A 101 -19.72 -15.02 4.54
N ASP A 102 -18.86 -15.62 3.70
CA ASP A 102 -18.21 -16.93 3.93
C ASP A 102 -16.78 -16.80 4.49
N TYR A 103 -16.49 -15.68 5.14
CA TYR A 103 -15.21 -15.38 5.77
C TYR A 103 -15.14 -15.78 7.24
N ALA A 104 -16.26 -16.15 7.86
CA ALA A 104 -16.30 -16.57 9.26
C ALA A 104 -15.32 -17.73 9.53
N GLY A 105 -14.47 -17.58 10.54
CA GLY A 105 -13.44 -18.54 10.92
C GLY A 105 -12.17 -18.53 10.05
N ARG A 106 -12.18 -17.86 8.90
CA ARG A 106 -11.00 -17.73 8.05
C ARG A 106 -9.99 -16.78 8.65
N HIS A 107 -8.72 -17.06 8.45
CA HIS A 107 -7.60 -16.19 8.79
C HIS A 107 -7.19 -15.36 7.57
N VAL A 108 -7.36 -14.05 7.67
CA VAL A 108 -6.93 -13.06 6.67
C VAL A 108 -5.70 -12.33 7.18
N LEU A 109 -4.60 -12.41 6.42
CA LEU A 109 -3.35 -11.71 6.71
C LEU A 109 -3.16 -10.56 5.73
N GLU A 110 -3.05 -9.33 6.22
CA GLU A 110 -2.55 -8.20 5.42
C GLU A 110 -1.06 -8.01 5.66
N VAL A 111 -0.24 -8.13 4.62
CA VAL A 111 1.21 -7.85 4.67
C VAL A 111 1.46 -6.45 4.14
N GLY A 112 2.09 -5.61 4.96
CA GLY A 112 2.25 -4.17 4.71
C GLY A 112 1.06 -3.34 5.17
N CYS A 113 0.47 -3.66 6.33
CA CYS A 113 -0.80 -3.07 6.78
C CYS A 113 -0.70 -1.61 7.23
N GLY A 114 0.50 -1.06 7.36
CA GLY A 114 0.75 0.28 7.87
C GLY A 114 0.06 0.53 9.22
N MET A 115 -0.77 1.58 9.28
CA MET A 115 -1.52 1.95 10.48
C MET A 115 -2.79 1.11 10.73
N GLY A 116 -3.06 0.11 9.88
CA GLY A 116 -4.13 -0.86 10.08
C GLY A 116 -5.53 -0.42 9.67
N GLU A 117 -5.71 0.79 9.11
CA GLU A 117 -7.03 1.31 8.72
C GLU A 117 -7.69 0.46 7.62
N GLY A 118 -6.89 -0.05 6.68
CA GLY A 118 -7.31 -0.97 5.63
C GLY A 118 -7.86 -2.28 6.18
N LEU A 119 -7.05 -2.99 6.98
CA LEU A 119 -7.51 -4.20 7.68
C LEU A 119 -8.73 -3.96 8.57
N ASN A 120 -8.77 -2.81 9.26
CA ASN A 120 -9.91 -2.42 10.08
C ASN A 120 -11.19 -2.26 9.23
N PHE A 121 -11.09 -1.72 8.01
CA PHE A 121 -12.19 -1.74 7.06
C PHE A 121 -12.54 -3.16 6.61
N LEU A 122 -11.55 -3.98 6.25
CA LEU A 122 -11.77 -5.37 5.84
C LEU A 122 -12.54 -6.17 6.91
N SER A 123 -12.22 -5.98 8.18
CA SER A 123 -12.89 -6.69 9.29
C SER A 123 -14.38 -6.37 9.44
N ARG A 124 -14.83 -5.25 8.87
CA ARG A 124 -16.25 -4.86 8.87
C ARG A 124 -17.01 -5.42 7.68
N ILE A 125 -16.32 -5.68 6.56
CA ILE A 125 -16.93 -6.29 5.37
C ILE A 125 -16.92 -7.81 5.42
N ALA A 126 -16.04 -8.42 6.20
CA ALA A 126 -15.90 -9.87 6.34
C ALA A 126 -16.09 -10.27 7.81
N PRO A 127 -17.32 -10.22 8.35
CA PRO A 127 -17.58 -10.47 9.76
C PRO A 127 -17.20 -11.91 10.15
N GLY A 128 -16.59 -12.05 11.33
CA GLY A 128 -16.17 -13.35 11.87
C GLY A 128 -14.86 -13.90 11.31
N ALA A 129 -14.20 -13.21 10.36
CA ALA A 129 -12.81 -13.52 10.03
C ALA A 129 -11.87 -13.13 11.17
N ARG A 130 -10.82 -13.92 11.37
CA ARG A 130 -9.66 -13.52 12.17
C ARG A 130 -8.73 -12.72 11.27
N MET A 131 -8.45 -11.47 11.63
CA MET A 131 -7.62 -10.59 10.81
C MET A 131 -6.31 -10.25 11.50
N THR A 132 -5.21 -10.43 10.77
CA THR A 132 -3.87 -10.09 11.25
C THR A 132 -3.21 -9.13 10.27
N GLY A 133 -2.72 -7.99 10.77
CA GLY A 133 -1.93 -7.05 10.00
C GLY A 133 -0.46 -7.19 10.34
N LEU A 134 0.40 -7.32 9.34
CA LEU A 134 1.84 -7.31 9.51
C LEU A 134 2.44 -6.06 8.87
N ASP A 135 3.33 -5.38 9.58
CA ASP A 135 4.10 -4.26 9.01
C ASP A 135 5.53 -4.22 9.54
N LEU A 136 6.43 -3.70 8.71
CA LEU A 136 7.85 -3.52 9.01
C LEU A 136 8.10 -2.38 10.00
N SER A 137 7.18 -1.41 10.12
CA SER A 137 7.31 -0.33 11.09
C SER A 137 6.78 -0.76 12.47
N PRO A 138 7.65 -0.84 13.49
CA PRO A 138 7.21 -1.12 14.85
C PRO A 138 6.32 0.00 15.42
N LYS A 139 6.47 1.24 14.94
CA LYS A 139 5.63 2.37 15.38
C LYS A 139 4.22 2.28 14.79
N ALA A 140 4.11 1.86 13.52
CA ALA A 140 2.83 1.70 12.88
C ALA A 140 2.02 0.59 13.54
N VAL A 141 2.65 -0.56 13.78
CA VAL A 141 2.07 -1.67 14.53
C VAL A 141 1.67 -1.25 15.95
N ALA A 142 2.55 -0.57 16.69
CA ALA A 142 2.22 -0.14 18.05
C ALA A 142 0.98 0.78 18.10
N ARG A 143 0.84 1.69 17.13
CA ARG A 143 -0.37 2.52 17.00
C ARG A 143 -1.58 1.65 16.65
N ALA A 144 -1.50 0.84 15.60
CA ALA A 144 -2.61 0.02 15.14
C ALA A 144 -3.13 -0.90 16.25
N THR A 145 -2.23 -1.54 17.00
CA THR A 145 -2.54 -2.32 18.19
C THR A 145 -3.26 -1.47 19.25
N ALA A 146 -2.75 -0.27 19.56
CA ALA A 146 -3.34 0.59 20.58
C ALA A 146 -4.72 1.16 20.20
N THR A 147 -5.00 1.36 18.91
CA THR A 147 -6.21 2.07 18.47
C THR A 147 -7.26 1.21 17.79
N LEU A 148 -6.87 0.07 17.20
CA LEU A 148 -7.75 -0.71 16.32
C LEU A 148 -7.93 -2.17 16.78
N SER A 149 -7.01 -2.73 17.58
CA SER A 149 -7.08 -4.15 17.95
C SER A 149 -8.39 -4.52 18.66
N ARG A 150 -8.88 -5.74 18.40
CA ARG A 150 -10.16 -6.26 18.92
C ARG A 150 -10.05 -7.73 19.30
N GLY A 151 -9.21 -8.04 20.27
CA GLY A 151 -8.90 -9.43 20.62
C GLY A 151 -8.38 -10.19 19.40
N ASP A 152 -8.82 -11.44 19.22
CA ASP A 152 -8.37 -12.31 18.13
C ASP A 152 -9.01 -11.96 16.77
N ASP A 153 -10.03 -11.10 16.73
CA ASP A 153 -10.72 -10.71 15.50
C ASP A 153 -9.89 -9.74 14.65
N LEU A 154 -9.10 -8.87 15.30
CA LEU A 154 -8.20 -7.92 14.63
C LEU A 154 -6.94 -7.70 15.46
N THR A 155 -5.81 -8.19 14.97
CA THR A 155 -4.48 -8.09 15.61
C THR A 155 -3.45 -7.50 14.66
N PHE A 156 -2.36 -6.98 15.22
CA PHE A 156 -1.25 -6.40 14.45
C PHE A 156 0.09 -6.91 14.99
N VAL A 157 1.00 -7.25 14.09
CA VAL A 157 2.28 -7.89 14.37
C VAL A 157 3.39 -7.15 13.62
N HIS A 158 4.51 -6.92 14.29
CA HIS A 158 5.71 -6.39 13.67
C HIS A 158 6.50 -7.54 13.04
N GLY A 159 6.85 -7.40 11.76
CA GLY A 159 7.61 -8.42 11.03
C GLY A 159 8.04 -7.97 9.65
N ASP A 160 8.80 -8.83 8.97
CA ASP A 160 9.30 -8.59 7.61
C ASP A 160 8.44 -9.36 6.60
N ALA A 161 8.07 -8.74 5.50
CA ALA A 161 7.32 -9.40 4.43
C ALA A 161 8.12 -10.52 3.75
N GLU A 162 9.45 -10.43 3.81
CA GLU A 162 10.39 -11.40 3.22
C GLU A 162 10.74 -12.54 4.19
N GLU A 163 10.27 -12.49 5.44
CA GLU A 163 10.46 -13.51 6.48
C GLU A 163 9.25 -13.46 7.44
N LEU A 164 8.13 -14.05 7.01
CA LEU A 164 6.85 -13.95 7.69
C LEU A 164 6.84 -14.80 8.98
N PRO A 165 6.50 -14.21 10.15
CA PRO A 165 6.50 -14.90 11.44
C PRO A 165 5.23 -15.74 11.65
N PHE A 166 4.78 -16.45 10.61
CA PHE A 166 3.61 -17.32 10.64
C PHE A 166 3.98 -18.75 10.28
N GLU A 167 3.24 -19.71 10.83
CA GLU A 167 3.41 -21.13 10.53
C GLU A 167 3.02 -21.43 9.07
N ASP A 168 3.58 -22.50 8.52
CA ASP A 168 3.21 -23.04 7.21
C ASP A 168 1.70 -23.35 7.19
N ALA A 169 1.03 -23.07 6.06
CA ALA A 169 -0.38 -23.37 5.87
C ALA A 169 -1.31 -22.89 7.02
N SER A 170 -1.08 -21.67 7.52
CA SER A 170 -1.82 -21.07 8.65
C SER A 170 -2.79 -19.96 8.23
N VAL A 171 -2.71 -19.49 6.98
CA VAL A 171 -3.48 -18.36 6.43
C VAL A 171 -4.41 -18.83 5.32
N ASP A 172 -5.65 -18.34 5.29
CA ASP A 172 -6.62 -18.64 4.22
C ASP A 172 -6.56 -17.62 3.08
N VAL A 173 -6.38 -16.34 3.44
CA VAL A 173 -6.28 -15.23 2.48
C VAL A 173 -5.14 -14.31 2.89
N LEU A 174 -4.21 -14.05 1.97
CA LEU A 174 -3.17 -13.04 2.10
C LEU A 174 -3.52 -11.85 1.21
N VAL A 175 -3.57 -10.67 1.81
CA VAL A 175 -3.79 -9.39 1.13
C VAL A 175 -2.48 -8.60 1.15
N ASN A 176 -2.09 -8.04 0.01
CA ASN A 176 -0.96 -7.12 -0.09
C ASN A 176 -1.37 -5.97 -1.00
N ILE A 177 -1.46 -4.75 -0.46
CA ILE A 177 -1.94 -3.57 -1.17
C ILE A 177 -0.91 -2.46 -1.05
N GLU A 178 -0.42 -1.95 -2.19
CA GLU A 178 0.54 -0.84 -2.27
C GLU A 178 1.75 -0.99 -1.32
N SER A 179 2.32 -2.18 -1.22
CA SER A 179 3.43 -2.42 -0.30
C SER A 179 4.63 -3.10 -0.98
N SER A 180 4.37 -4.10 -1.83
CA SER A 180 5.48 -4.88 -2.42
C SER A 180 6.42 -4.06 -3.31
N HIS A 181 5.99 -2.92 -3.87
CA HIS A 181 6.84 -2.04 -4.65
C HIS A 181 8.07 -1.51 -3.86
N THR A 182 8.06 -1.61 -2.52
CA THR A 182 9.21 -1.30 -1.66
C THR A 182 10.00 -2.51 -1.16
N TYR A 183 9.62 -3.75 -1.52
CA TYR A 183 10.31 -4.96 -1.08
C TYR A 183 11.55 -5.22 -1.93
N PRO A 184 12.76 -5.22 -1.35
CA PRO A 184 13.98 -5.54 -2.08
C PRO A 184 14.00 -6.94 -2.73
N ASP A 185 13.42 -7.95 -2.08
CA ASP A 185 13.33 -9.32 -2.58
C ASP A 185 11.87 -9.76 -2.72
N LEU A 186 11.27 -9.40 -3.86
CA LEU A 186 9.91 -9.82 -4.22
C LEU A 186 9.76 -11.35 -4.27
N GLY A 187 10.81 -12.09 -4.63
CA GLY A 187 10.78 -13.55 -4.69
C GLY A 187 10.68 -14.17 -3.30
N ALA A 188 11.42 -13.63 -2.32
CA ALA A 188 11.29 -14.05 -0.93
C ALA A 188 9.87 -13.80 -0.40
N PHE A 189 9.28 -12.63 -0.67
CA PHE A 189 7.89 -12.36 -0.30
C PHE A 189 6.90 -13.35 -0.94
N LEU A 190 6.99 -13.63 -2.25
CA LEU A 190 6.08 -14.57 -2.90
C LEU A 190 6.28 -16.00 -2.39
N ALA A 191 7.51 -16.41 -2.08
CA ALA A 191 7.79 -17.71 -1.46
C ALA A 191 7.18 -17.81 -0.06
N GLU A 192 7.30 -16.77 0.77
CA GLU A 192 6.68 -16.71 2.09
C GLU A 192 5.16 -16.69 2.00
N ALA A 193 4.59 -15.92 1.06
CA ALA A 193 3.15 -15.91 0.81
C ALA A 193 2.65 -17.31 0.44
N ALA A 194 3.38 -18.02 -0.42
CA ALA A 194 3.08 -19.40 -0.77
C ALA A 194 3.15 -20.30 0.48
N ARG A 195 4.21 -20.19 1.29
CA ARG A 195 4.44 -21.01 2.48
C ARG A 195 3.33 -20.88 3.54
N VAL A 196 2.94 -19.64 3.88
CA VAL A 196 1.96 -19.40 4.95
C VAL A 196 0.53 -19.67 4.51
N LEU A 197 0.23 -19.58 3.20
CA LEU A 197 -1.09 -19.90 2.67
C LEU A 197 -1.39 -21.40 2.78
N ARG A 198 -2.60 -21.73 3.20
CA ARG A 198 -3.14 -23.10 3.11
C ARG A 198 -3.28 -23.53 1.64
N PRO A 199 -3.19 -24.84 1.32
CA PRO A 199 -3.67 -25.34 0.03
C PRO A 199 -5.09 -24.86 -0.26
N GLY A 200 -5.30 -24.27 -1.43
CA GLY A 200 -6.56 -23.60 -1.82
C GLY A 200 -6.76 -22.19 -1.25
N GLY A 201 -5.83 -21.67 -0.47
CA GLY A 201 -5.83 -20.29 0.02
C GLY A 201 -5.45 -19.28 -1.07
N PHE A 202 -5.79 -18.00 -0.88
CA PHE A 202 -5.65 -16.97 -1.92
C PHE A 202 -4.67 -15.88 -1.55
N LEU A 203 -3.86 -15.46 -2.52
CA LEU A 203 -3.14 -14.20 -2.50
C LEU A 203 -3.90 -13.17 -3.34
N SER A 204 -4.37 -12.08 -2.72
CA SER A 204 -4.84 -10.89 -3.43
C SER A 204 -3.76 -9.81 -3.37
N HIS A 205 -3.11 -9.58 -4.50
CA HIS A 205 -1.99 -8.66 -4.65
C HIS A 205 -2.39 -7.45 -5.49
N ILE A 206 -2.30 -6.25 -4.93
CA ILE A 206 -2.71 -5.00 -5.58
C ILE A 206 -1.55 -4.01 -5.47
N ASP A 207 -0.94 -3.64 -6.60
CA ASP A 207 0.19 -2.72 -6.55
C ASP A 207 0.35 -1.90 -7.83
N VAL A 208 1.22 -0.90 -7.73
CA VAL A 208 1.65 -0.05 -8.83
C VAL A 208 2.93 -0.57 -9.46
N TYR A 209 3.01 -0.48 -10.78
CA TYR A 209 4.11 -1.04 -11.55
C TYR A 209 4.71 -0.06 -12.54
N THR A 210 6.04 0.02 -12.54
CA THR A 210 6.81 0.42 -13.72
C THR A 210 6.85 -0.73 -14.74
N ARG A 211 7.31 -0.45 -15.96
CA ARG A 211 7.55 -1.47 -16.98
C ARG A 211 8.48 -2.58 -16.47
N GLN A 212 9.61 -2.19 -15.89
CA GLN A 212 10.60 -3.11 -15.34
C GLN A 212 10.01 -3.93 -14.19
N ARG A 213 9.26 -3.28 -13.28
CA ARG A 213 8.65 -4.00 -12.16
C ARG A 213 7.60 -5.00 -12.62
N THR A 214 6.87 -4.71 -13.69
CA THR A 214 5.94 -5.65 -14.32
C THR A 214 6.67 -6.91 -14.80
N GLN A 215 7.81 -6.73 -15.50
CA GLN A 215 8.63 -7.84 -15.99
C GLN A 215 9.25 -8.66 -14.85
N THR A 216 9.74 -8.00 -13.81
CA THR A 216 10.27 -8.67 -12.61
C THR A 216 9.18 -9.48 -11.94
N MET A 217 8.01 -8.88 -11.68
CA MET A 217 6.88 -9.58 -11.09
C MET A 217 6.46 -10.79 -11.93
N GLN A 218 6.40 -10.67 -13.27
CA GLN A 218 6.07 -11.80 -14.14
C GLN A 218 7.09 -12.94 -14.00
N ARG A 219 8.39 -12.65 -14.10
CA ARG A 219 9.45 -13.66 -13.95
C ARG A 219 9.44 -14.32 -12.57
N THR A 220 9.28 -13.52 -11.52
CA THR A 220 9.22 -14.03 -10.14
C THR A 220 7.97 -14.87 -9.93
N ALA A 221 6.81 -14.42 -10.41
CA ALA A 221 5.56 -15.18 -10.38
C ALA A 221 5.67 -16.55 -11.06
N GLU A 222 6.36 -16.61 -12.22
CA GLU A 222 6.61 -17.86 -12.95
C GLU A 222 7.62 -18.78 -12.23
N ALA A 223 8.58 -18.20 -11.49
CA ALA A 223 9.62 -18.94 -10.77
C ALA A 223 9.22 -19.35 -9.34
N THR A 224 8.17 -18.77 -8.76
CA THR A 224 7.69 -19.11 -7.42
C THR A 224 6.81 -20.36 -7.48
N ASP A 225 7.30 -21.44 -6.87
CA ASP A 225 6.52 -22.66 -6.71
C ASP A 225 5.34 -22.48 -5.74
N GLY A 226 4.26 -23.21 -5.99
CA GLY A 226 3.10 -23.29 -5.11
C GLY A 226 2.08 -22.17 -5.27
N LEU A 227 2.30 -21.14 -6.09
CA LEU A 227 1.29 -20.14 -6.43
C LEU A 227 0.82 -20.30 -7.88
N GLU A 228 -0.48 -20.44 -8.07
CA GLU A 228 -1.12 -20.40 -9.37
C GLU A 228 -1.85 -19.08 -9.58
N TRP A 229 -1.34 -18.25 -10.49
CA TRP A 229 -1.96 -16.98 -10.84
C TRP A 229 -3.20 -17.20 -11.69
N THR A 230 -4.36 -16.84 -11.15
CA THR A 230 -5.67 -17.08 -11.76
C THR A 230 -6.29 -15.81 -12.37
N ALA A 231 -5.82 -14.63 -11.95
CA ALA A 231 -6.27 -13.36 -12.50
C ALA A 231 -5.18 -12.28 -12.51
N ASP A 232 -5.23 -11.40 -13.50
CA ASP A 232 -4.43 -10.17 -13.58
C ASP A 232 -5.28 -9.05 -14.21
N HIS A 233 -5.86 -8.20 -13.38
CA HIS A 233 -6.74 -7.11 -13.78
C HIS A 233 -5.98 -5.78 -13.84
N ASP A 234 -6.17 -5.04 -14.93
CA ASP A 234 -5.74 -3.64 -15.00
C ASP A 234 -6.77 -2.74 -14.32
N ILE A 235 -6.39 -2.09 -13.22
CA ILE A 235 -7.24 -1.13 -12.52
C ILE A 235 -6.72 0.30 -12.62
N SER A 236 -5.76 0.54 -13.53
CA SER A 236 -5.07 1.83 -13.66
C SER A 236 -6.02 3.00 -13.86
N ASP A 237 -7.06 2.86 -14.68
CA ASP A 237 -8.00 3.95 -14.94
C ASP A 237 -8.87 4.28 -13.73
N ARG A 238 -9.26 3.27 -12.95
CA ARG A 238 -10.03 3.46 -11.71
C ARG A 238 -9.18 4.16 -10.65
N VAL A 239 -7.90 3.81 -10.55
CA VAL A 239 -6.94 4.47 -9.65
C VAL A 239 -6.63 5.89 -10.12
N ARG A 240 -6.36 6.11 -11.41
CA ARG A 240 -6.17 7.45 -11.99
C ARG A 240 -7.37 8.35 -11.72
N ALA A 241 -8.59 7.82 -11.83
CA ALA A 241 -9.81 8.56 -11.52
C ALA A 241 -9.87 8.98 -10.04
N ALA A 242 -9.55 8.09 -9.10
CA ALA A 242 -9.49 8.40 -7.67
C ALA A 242 -8.46 9.49 -7.37
N VAL A 243 -7.23 9.35 -7.88
CA VAL A 243 -6.16 10.33 -7.67
C VAL A 243 -6.58 11.70 -8.22
N ARG A 244 -7.13 11.77 -9.45
CA ARG A 244 -7.63 13.04 -10.01
C ARG A 244 -8.68 13.71 -9.13
N ARG A 245 -9.60 12.93 -8.56
CA ARG A 245 -10.64 13.44 -7.65
C ARG A 245 -10.06 13.93 -6.32
N ARG A 246 -9.11 13.19 -5.73
CA ARG A 246 -8.38 13.60 -4.53
C ARG A 246 -7.60 14.89 -4.73
N MET A 247 -7.06 15.10 -5.93
CA MET A 247 -6.29 16.30 -6.24
C MET A 247 -7.13 17.50 -6.68
N ALA A 248 -8.43 17.31 -6.95
CA ALA A 248 -9.32 18.39 -7.36
C ALA A 248 -9.48 19.46 -6.26
N PRO A 249 -9.59 20.76 -6.62
CA PRO A 249 -9.90 21.81 -5.65
C PRO A 249 -11.16 21.49 -4.83
N GLY A 250 -11.11 21.75 -3.52
CA GLY A 250 -12.23 21.48 -2.61
C GLY A 250 -12.44 20.00 -2.25
N SER A 251 -11.60 19.08 -2.72
CA SER A 251 -11.66 17.68 -2.31
C SER A 251 -11.49 17.51 -0.79
N HIS A 252 -12.00 16.40 -0.26
CA HIS A 252 -11.79 16.02 1.14
C HIS A 252 -10.31 16.01 1.50
N PHE A 253 -9.47 15.38 0.67
CA PHE A 253 -8.03 15.33 0.85
C PHE A 253 -7.39 16.73 0.98
N ARG A 254 -7.68 17.64 0.05
CA ARG A 254 -7.12 19.01 0.10
C ARG A 254 -7.67 19.82 1.27
N THR A 255 -8.93 19.61 1.62
CA THR A 255 -9.59 20.28 2.75
C THR A 255 -8.98 19.84 4.07
N THR A 256 -8.76 18.54 4.24
CA THR A 256 -8.15 17.97 5.45
C THR A 256 -6.70 18.40 5.61
N LEU A 257 -5.92 18.41 4.52
CA LEU A 257 -4.56 18.95 4.55
C LEU A 257 -4.53 20.45 4.93
N GLY A 258 -5.48 21.23 4.42
CA GLY A 258 -5.61 22.66 4.73
C GLY A 258 -5.89 22.95 6.22
N LYS A 259 -6.52 22.02 6.94
CA LYS A 259 -6.84 22.14 8.38
C LYS A 259 -5.61 21.98 9.28
N GLN A 260 -4.51 21.42 8.79
CA GLN A 260 -3.30 21.24 9.59
C GLN A 260 -2.59 22.58 9.86
N ARG A 261 -2.22 22.82 11.12
CA ARG A 261 -1.43 23.99 11.54
C ARG A 261 0.00 23.85 11.03
N MET A 262 0.28 24.49 9.90
CA MET A 262 1.61 24.54 9.29
C MET A 262 1.90 25.97 8.85
N ASN A 263 3.18 26.36 8.88
CA ASN A 263 3.64 27.58 8.21
C ASN A 263 3.26 27.51 6.71
N PRO A 264 2.80 28.59 6.07
CA PRO A 264 2.41 28.61 4.65
C PRO A 264 3.43 27.99 3.69
N LEU A 265 4.73 28.21 3.90
CA LEU A 265 5.80 27.62 3.08
C LEU A 265 5.88 26.10 3.27
N VAL A 266 5.83 25.64 4.53
CA VAL A 266 5.83 24.21 4.87
C VAL A 266 4.58 23.52 4.36
N ARG A 267 3.42 24.19 4.41
CA ARG A 267 2.15 23.69 3.86
C ARG A 267 2.23 23.51 2.34
N GLN A 268 2.81 24.47 1.62
CA GLN A 268 3.01 24.35 0.18
C GLN A 268 3.95 23.20 -0.17
N ILE A 269 5.04 23.03 0.59
CA ILE A 269 6.00 21.93 0.39
C ILE A 269 5.34 20.59 0.72
N ALA A 270 4.69 20.44 1.88
CA ALA A 270 4.03 19.21 2.30
C ALA A 270 2.95 18.76 1.31
N ALA A 271 2.12 19.69 0.83
CA ALA A 271 1.11 19.40 -0.18
C ALA A 271 1.74 18.88 -1.47
N HIS A 272 2.80 19.51 -1.97
CA HIS A 272 3.46 19.07 -3.19
C HIS A 272 4.24 17.77 -3.01
N SER A 273 4.95 17.59 -1.90
CA SER A 273 5.68 16.37 -1.58
C SER A 273 4.74 15.19 -1.44
N GLN A 274 3.60 15.35 -0.76
CA GLN A 274 2.58 14.29 -0.70
C GLN A 274 1.98 13.99 -2.07
N ILE A 275 1.68 15.00 -2.90
CA ILE A 275 1.19 14.78 -4.28
C ILE A 275 2.22 14.00 -5.12
N LEU A 276 3.51 14.31 -4.99
CA LEU A 276 4.59 13.65 -5.72
C LEU A 276 4.87 12.24 -5.18
N MET A 277 4.77 12.04 -3.87
CA MET A 277 4.96 10.75 -3.20
C MET A 277 3.79 9.79 -3.43
N PHE A 278 2.57 10.32 -3.57
CA PHE A 278 1.34 9.53 -3.68
C PHE A 278 0.68 9.65 -5.06
N GLY A 279 1.42 9.32 -6.12
CA GLY A 279 0.83 9.00 -7.42
C GLY A 279 0.38 10.20 -8.28
N GLY A 280 0.71 11.43 -7.89
CA GLY A 280 0.36 12.63 -8.66
C GLY A 280 0.79 12.52 -10.12
N MET A 281 2.04 12.11 -10.39
CA MET A 281 2.52 11.97 -11.77
C MET A 281 1.82 10.85 -12.54
N PHE A 282 1.46 9.73 -11.89
CA PHE A 282 0.66 8.66 -12.48
C PHE A 282 -0.72 9.16 -12.95
N ALA A 283 -1.30 10.12 -12.23
CA ALA A 283 -2.57 10.75 -12.58
C ALA A 283 -2.45 11.94 -13.55
N GLY A 284 -1.24 12.27 -14.00
CA GLY A 284 -0.95 13.37 -14.94
C GLY A 284 -0.63 14.72 -14.28
N TYR A 285 -0.39 14.76 -12.97
CA TYR A 285 0.04 15.98 -12.29
C TYR A 285 1.44 16.40 -12.75
N ARG A 286 1.59 17.69 -13.06
CA ARG A 286 2.88 18.29 -13.43
C ARG A 286 3.31 19.29 -12.34
N PRO A 287 4.44 19.08 -11.65
CA PRO A 287 4.88 19.98 -10.60
C PRO A 287 5.18 21.39 -11.16
N PRO A 288 4.78 22.48 -10.46
CA PRO A 288 5.07 23.85 -10.88
C PRO A 288 6.57 24.14 -10.98
N PRO A 289 7.01 25.12 -11.81
CA PRO A 289 8.42 25.45 -11.99
C PRO A 289 9.17 25.77 -10.68
N ALA A 290 8.52 26.45 -9.73
CA ALA A 290 9.11 26.77 -8.44
C ALA A 290 9.46 25.51 -7.61
N ILE A 291 8.60 24.49 -7.65
CA ILE A 291 8.85 23.20 -6.97
C ILE A 291 9.96 22.43 -7.67
N LYS A 292 10.03 22.48 -9.01
CA LYS A 292 11.16 21.92 -9.77
C LYS A 292 12.49 22.56 -9.39
N ALA A 293 12.51 23.87 -9.18
CA ALA A 293 13.69 24.59 -8.73
C ALA A 293 14.11 24.20 -7.30
N LEU A 294 13.15 24.09 -6.36
CA LEU A 294 13.41 23.62 -5.00
C LEU A 294 13.93 22.17 -4.96
N GLY A 295 13.45 21.32 -5.87
CA GLY A 295 13.96 19.97 -6.06
C GLY A 295 15.42 19.95 -6.50
N LYS A 296 15.80 20.80 -7.47
CA LYS A 296 17.21 20.95 -7.91
C LYS A 296 18.14 21.45 -6.81
N LEU A 297 17.61 22.18 -5.83
CA LEU A 297 18.35 22.71 -4.69
C LEU A 297 18.41 21.74 -3.49
N GLY A 298 17.82 20.53 -3.61
CA GLY A 298 17.80 19.54 -2.53
C GLY A 298 16.87 19.90 -1.35
N ILE A 299 16.02 20.92 -1.50
CA ILE A 299 15.10 21.40 -0.45
C ILE A 299 13.83 20.55 -0.39
N VAL A 300 13.41 20.01 -1.54
CA VAL A 300 12.29 19.07 -1.65
C VAL A 300 12.83 17.81 -2.32
N PRO A 301 12.51 16.59 -1.83
CA PRO A 301 12.97 15.38 -2.47
C PRO A 301 12.49 15.34 -3.92
N TRP A 302 13.42 15.37 -4.87
CA TRP A 302 13.09 15.15 -6.26
C TRP A 302 12.89 13.65 -6.48
N MET A 303 11.69 13.17 -6.13
CA MET A 303 11.19 11.95 -6.73
C MET A 303 10.84 12.30 -8.17
N SER A 304 11.79 12.21 -9.11
CA SER A 304 11.41 11.84 -10.47
C SER A 304 10.64 10.53 -10.30
N GLY A 305 9.33 10.56 -10.45
CA GLY A 305 8.78 10.20 -11.74
C GLY A 305 9.19 8.78 -12.08
N LEU A 306 9.19 7.85 -11.10
CA LEU A 306 9.09 6.44 -11.43
C LEU A 306 7.97 6.38 -12.47
N PRO A 307 8.24 5.91 -13.69
CA PRO A 307 7.28 5.89 -14.77
C PRO A 307 6.30 4.77 -14.46
N MET A 308 5.48 4.98 -13.43
CA MET A 308 4.41 4.07 -13.08
C MET A 308 3.50 4.02 -14.30
N GLU A 309 3.46 2.87 -14.96
CA GLU A 309 2.72 2.69 -16.21
C GLU A 309 1.35 2.09 -15.91
N SER A 310 1.29 1.19 -14.93
CA SER A 310 0.09 0.44 -14.61
C SER A 310 -0.13 0.26 -13.11
N TYR A 311 -1.36 -0.08 -12.78
CA TYR A 311 -1.79 -0.48 -11.47
C TYR A 311 -2.61 -1.75 -11.63
N ARG A 312 -2.17 -2.84 -10.99
CA ARG A 312 -2.66 -4.19 -11.25
C ARG A 312 -3.25 -4.79 -9.99
N HIS A 313 -4.34 -5.55 -10.17
CA HIS A 313 -4.86 -6.47 -9.16
C HIS A 313 -4.67 -7.89 -9.66
N ARG A 314 -3.81 -8.63 -8.99
CA ARG A 314 -3.45 -10.00 -9.32
C ARG A 314 -3.92 -10.94 -8.23
N ILE A 315 -4.44 -12.08 -8.65
CA ILE A 315 -4.92 -13.11 -7.72
C ILE A 315 -4.16 -14.40 -8.00
N ALA A 316 -3.63 -15.01 -6.96
CA ALA A 316 -3.09 -16.36 -7.00
C ALA A 316 -3.79 -17.27 -6.00
N VAL A 317 -3.87 -18.55 -6.32
CA VAL A 317 -4.30 -19.61 -5.41
C VAL A 317 -3.10 -20.49 -5.05
N ARG A 318 -3.00 -20.88 -3.79
CA ARG A 318 -1.98 -21.83 -3.32
C ARG A 318 -2.35 -23.24 -3.79
N ARG A 319 -1.48 -23.87 -4.58
CA ARG A 319 -1.60 -25.27 -5.00
C ARG A 319 -1.25 -26.25 -3.87
#